data_AF-A0ABD5YJZ6-F1
#
_entry.id   AF-A0ABD5YJZ6-F1
#
_cell.length_a   1.000
_cell.length_b   1.000
_cell.length_c   1.000
_cell.angle_alpha   90.00
_cell.angle_beta   90.00
_cell.angle_gamma   90.00
#
_symmetry.space_group_name_H-M   'P 1'
#
loop_
_entity.id
_entity.type
_entity.pdbx_description
1 polymer ?
#
loop_
_entity_poly.entity_id
_entity_poly.type
_entity_poly.pdbx_seq_one_letter_code
_entity_poly.pdbx_strand_id
1 'polypeptide(L)'
;MDVRSDRDQKEVHTSFPLVWKYKGEYYMCPPSGKRVELYKARSFPNNWKHVGNAIDVEYYSHDPTFIRYQNRWWLFTERDNRDVMIYHSRDLESEGWTPHKANPVVTDRLSAGRQGGRPICSGDRLFLYFQDSVENYGDRIRCYEVTDLSPSTYNDREMPTSPLLHEFGDGWAGDGMHTFDPWWLGPGKGWRCAVDGVREQHSVEDLFTIGIVDLPAHSSSAQPSTSTLPEGVE
;
A
#
# COMPACT_ATOMS: atom_id res chain seq x y z
N MET A 1 4.04 26.91 -2.81
CA MET A 1 4.57 27.01 -1.44
C MET A 1 5.09 25.63 -1.12
N ASP A 2 6.41 25.54 -1.00
CA ASP A 2 7.16 24.31 -0.84
C ASP A 2 6.75 23.64 0.48
N VAL A 3 6.35 22.37 0.45
CA VAL A 3 5.89 21.62 1.64
C VAL A 3 7.08 21.26 2.56
N ARG A 4 8.28 21.81 2.28
CA ARG A 4 9.55 21.36 2.86
C ARG A 4 10.37 22.42 3.60
N SER A 5 9.87 23.62 3.87
CA SER A 5 10.79 24.68 4.35
C SER A 5 11.22 24.64 5.82
N ASP A 6 10.56 23.93 6.74
CA ASP A 6 10.88 24.09 8.19
C ASP A 6 10.78 22.82 9.04
N ARG A 7 11.45 21.73 8.64
CA ARG A 7 11.77 20.65 9.59
C ARG A 7 13.24 20.28 9.47
N ASP A 8 13.94 20.38 10.60
CA ASP A 8 15.31 19.94 10.81
C ASP A 8 15.59 18.62 10.08
N GLN A 9 16.74 18.58 9.39
CA GLN A 9 17.27 17.43 8.65
C GLN A 9 17.56 16.23 9.57
N LYS A 10 16.51 15.55 10.04
CA LYS A 10 16.58 14.12 10.34
C LYS A 10 16.10 13.39 9.10
N GLU A 11 16.88 12.42 8.64
CA GLU A 11 16.57 11.50 7.54
C GLU A 11 15.10 11.07 7.59
N VAL A 12 14.25 11.74 6.82
CA VAL A 12 12.84 11.37 6.70
C VAL A 12 12.82 10.20 5.73
N HIS A 13 12.35 9.04 6.18
CA HIS A 13 12.12 7.89 5.32
C HIS A 13 11.03 8.26 4.28
N THR A 14 11.42 8.46 3.02
CA THR A 14 10.55 8.98 1.94
C THR A 14 10.05 7.94 0.92
N SER A 15 10.19 6.64 1.19
CA SER A 15 9.68 5.58 0.29
C SER A 15 8.17 5.32 0.46
N PHE A 16 7.51 4.58 -0.42
CA PHE A 16 6.08 4.21 -0.29
C PHE A 16 5.04 5.37 -0.18
N PRO A 17 5.07 6.43 -1.01
CA PRO A 17 3.92 7.33 -1.08
C PRO A 17 2.73 6.63 -1.76
N LEU A 18 1.59 6.56 -1.07
CA LEU A 18 0.35 6.11 -1.69
C LEU A 18 -0.40 7.30 -2.30
N VAL A 19 -0.58 7.31 -3.61
CA VAL A 19 -1.40 8.30 -4.34
C VAL A 19 -2.61 7.61 -4.95
N TRP A 20 -3.81 8.18 -4.80
CA TRP A 20 -5.03 7.61 -5.38
C TRP A 20 -6.03 8.71 -5.78
N LYS A 21 -7.01 8.33 -6.60
CA LYS A 21 -8.11 9.21 -7.00
C LYS A 21 -9.39 8.80 -6.29
N TYR A 22 -10.13 9.75 -5.73
CA TYR A 22 -11.44 9.53 -5.11
C TYR A 22 -12.35 10.72 -5.39
N LYS A 23 -13.57 10.47 -5.88
CA LYS A 23 -14.54 11.53 -6.22
C LYS A 23 -13.96 12.64 -7.12
N GLY A 24 -13.19 12.25 -8.13
CA GLY A 24 -12.56 13.18 -9.08
C GLY A 24 -11.28 13.83 -8.59
N GLU A 25 -10.93 13.68 -7.31
CA GLU A 25 -9.84 14.37 -6.64
C GLU A 25 -8.66 13.45 -6.36
N TYR A 26 -7.45 14.00 -6.34
CA TYR A 26 -6.25 13.24 -6.00
C TYR A 26 -5.90 13.40 -4.52
N TYR A 27 -5.61 12.27 -3.88
CA TYR A 27 -5.17 12.17 -2.50
C TYR A 27 -3.79 11.52 -2.44
N MET A 28 -3.03 11.86 -1.40
CA MET A 28 -1.72 11.30 -1.12
C MET A 28 -1.56 11.05 0.37
N CYS A 29 -0.98 9.91 0.70
CA CYS A 29 -0.41 9.62 2.01
C CYS A 29 1.10 9.40 1.83
N PRO A 30 1.96 10.26 2.41
CA PRO A 30 3.40 9.98 2.50
C PRO A 30 3.69 8.74 3.35
N PRO A 31 4.90 8.15 3.27
CA PRO A 31 5.37 7.18 4.26
C PRO A 31 5.22 7.72 5.68
N SER A 32 4.63 6.94 6.56
CA SER A 32 4.27 7.41 7.89
C SER A 32 5.36 7.19 8.94
N GLY A 33 5.18 7.93 10.04
CA GLY A 33 5.82 7.71 11.33
C GLY A 33 4.74 7.48 12.39
N LYS A 34 4.75 8.24 13.49
CA LYS A 34 3.68 8.20 14.51
C LYS A 34 2.34 8.77 14.03
N ARG A 35 2.37 9.61 12.99
CA ARG A 35 1.19 10.25 12.42
C ARG A 35 1.04 9.85 10.95
N VAL A 36 -0.15 9.44 10.58
CA VAL A 36 -0.53 9.19 9.18
C VAL A 36 -1.29 10.40 8.67
N GLU A 37 -0.61 11.23 7.90
CA GLU A 37 -1.14 12.49 7.36
C GLU A 37 -1.78 12.27 5.99
N LEU A 38 -2.94 12.89 5.76
CA LEU A 38 -3.64 12.85 4.49
C LEU A 38 -3.51 14.20 3.77
N TYR A 39 -3.17 14.14 2.50
CA TYR A 39 -3.07 15.29 1.62
C TYR A 39 -4.03 15.16 0.45
N LYS A 40 -4.59 16.29 0.02
CA LYS A 40 -5.41 16.43 -1.18
C LYS A 40 -4.75 17.39 -2.16
N ALA A 41 -4.74 17.07 -3.45
CA ALA A 41 -4.17 17.94 -4.45
C ALA A 41 -5.01 19.22 -4.61
N ARG A 42 -4.36 20.38 -4.62
CA ARG A 42 -4.96 21.62 -5.16
C ARG A 42 -4.79 21.67 -6.68
N SER A 43 -3.65 21.18 -7.15
CA SER A 43 -3.37 20.97 -8.57
C SER A 43 -2.37 19.81 -8.70
N PHE A 44 -2.84 18.69 -9.20
CA PHE A 44 -2.02 17.50 -9.39
C PHE A 44 -1.01 17.72 -10.54
N PRO A 45 0.25 17.25 -10.45
CA PRO A 45 0.84 16.44 -9.38
C PRO A 45 1.61 17.24 -8.30
N ASN A 46 1.72 18.56 -8.45
CA ASN A 46 2.77 19.33 -7.74
C ASN A 46 2.30 20.14 -6.53
N ASN A 47 1.00 20.31 -6.32
CA ASN A 47 0.47 21.18 -5.26
C ASN A 47 -0.52 20.42 -4.38
N TRP A 48 -0.16 20.25 -3.11
CA TRP A 48 -0.89 19.45 -2.13
C TRP A 48 -1.26 20.29 -0.91
N LYS A 49 -2.42 20.01 -0.34
CA LYS A 49 -2.92 20.59 0.91
C LYS A 49 -3.11 19.46 1.91
N HIS A 50 -2.57 19.61 3.12
CA HIS A 50 -2.92 18.74 4.24
C HIS A 50 -4.43 18.88 4.54
N VAL A 51 -5.13 17.75 4.66
CA VAL A 51 -6.58 17.70 4.87
C VAL A 51 -6.99 16.93 6.12
N GLY A 52 -6.05 16.28 6.82
CA GLY A 52 -6.33 15.65 8.10
C GLY A 52 -5.26 14.65 8.51
N ASN A 53 -5.40 14.15 9.73
CA ASN A 53 -4.55 13.10 10.28
C ASN A 53 -5.41 11.86 10.53
N ALA A 54 -5.21 10.83 9.71
CA ALA A 54 -5.96 9.59 9.83
C ALA A 54 -5.72 8.95 11.20
N ILE A 55 -4.46 8.87 11.64
CA ILE A 55 -4.09 8.41 12.99
C ILE A 55 -2.94 9.24 13.57
N ASP A 56 -2.88 9.29 14.90
CA ASP A 56 -1.76 9.81 15.70
C ASP A 56 -1.56 8.82 16.87
N VAL A 57 -0.46 8.06 16.84
CA VAL A 57 -0.24 6.87 17.67
C VAL A 57 1.15 6.87 18.30
N GLU A 58 1.34 6.06 19.34
CA GLU A 58 2.61 6.04 20.10
C GLU A 58 3.73 5.21 19.47
N TYR A 59 3.42 4.40 18.45
CA TYR A 59 4.37 3.57 17.72
C TYR A 59 4.64 4.13 16.32
N TYR A 60 5.75 3.72 15.69
CA TYR A 60 6.00 4.05 14.29
C TYR A 60 5.16 3.14 13.41
N SER A 61 4.35 3.76 12.55
CA SER A 61 3.55 3.07 11.56
C SER A 61 4.23 3.23 10.20
N HIS A 62 4.54 2.14 9.50
CA HIS A 62 5.12 2.17 8.16
C HIS A 62 4.10 1.80 7.07
N ASP A 63 4.41 2.24 5.85
CA ASP A 63 3.72 1.90 4.60
C ASP A 63 2.17 1.96 4.66
N PRO A 64 1.61 3.11 5.10
CA PRO A 64 0.20 3.26 5.36
C PRO A 64 -0.60 3.12 4.08
N THR A 65 -1.52 2.16 4.09
CA THR A 65 -2.25 1.73 2.91
C THR A 65 -3.75 1.98 3.08
N PHE A 66 -4.27 2.89 2.26
CA PHE A 66 -5.68 3.26 2.25
C PHE A 66 -6.46 2.47 1.22
N ILE A 67 -7.64 1.98 1.62
CA ILE A 67 -8.58 1.35 0.71
C ILE A 67 -10.02 1.61 1.15
N ARG A 68 -10.90 1.80 0.17
CA ARG A 68 -12.34 1.81 0.41
C ARG A 68 -12.91 0.43 0.07
N TYR A 69 -13.50 -0.22 1.06
CA TYR A 69 -14.06 -1.55 0.94
C TYR A 69 -15.35 -1.65 1.76
N GLN A 70 -16.40 -2.21 1.17
CA GLN A 70 -17.73 -2.36 1.78
C GLN A 70 -18.24 -1.07 2.46
N ASN A 71 -18.25 0.04 1.70
CA ASN A 71 -18.71 1.37 2.16
C ASN A 71 -17.97 1.97 3.37
N ARG A 72 -16.77 1.48 3.67
CA ARG A 72 -15.93 1.97 4.74
C ARG A 72 -14.52 2.23 4.23
N TRP A 73 -13.86 3.22 4.80
CA TRP A 73 -12.44 3.44 4.61
C TRP A 73 -11.64 2.65 5.63
N TRP A 74 -10.59 2.03 5.15
CA TRP A 74 -9.66 1.22 5.91
C TRP A 74 -8.26 1.74 5.68
N LEU A 75 -7.51 1.79 6.77
CA LEU A 75 -6.08 2.08 6.79
C LEU A 75 -5.40 0.84 7.36
N PHE A 76 -4.57 0.22 6.54
CA PHE A 76 -3.66 -0.84 6.94
C PHE A 76 -2.28 -0.24 7.14
N THR A 77 -1.63 -0.56 8.25
CA THR A 77 -0.25 -0.22 8.52
C THR A 77 0.36 -1.33 9.37
N GLU A 78 1.60 -1.16 9.81
CA GLU A 78 2.30 -2.14 10.61
C GLU A 78 2.73 -1.57 11.96
N ARG A 79 3.15 -2.49 12.85
CA ARG A 79 3.96 -2.17 14.02
C ARG A 79 5.10 -3.20 14.11
N ASP A 80 6.32 -2.72 14.33
CA ASP A 80 7.54 -3.52 14.54
C ASP A 80 7.85 -4.53 13.41
N ASN A 81 7.48 -4.18 12.18
CA ASN A 81 7.53 -4.94 10.92
C ASN A 81 6.79 -6.30 10.93
N ARG A 82 6.00 -6.59 11.96
CA ARG A 82 5.45 -7.94 12.20
C ARG A 82 3.96 -7.96 12.53
N ASP A 83 3.45 -6.88 13.10
CA ASP A 83 2.06 -6.77 13.49
C ASP A 83 1.28 -5.99 12.44
N VAL A 84 0.11 -6.49 12.05
CA VAL A 84 -0.80 -5.75 11.16
C VAL A 84 -1.76 -4.91 12.00
N MET A 85 -1.78 -3.61 11.73
CA MET A 85 -2.64 -2.64 12.41
C MET A 85 -3.70 -2.13 11.44
N ILE A 86 -4.97 -2.10 11.86
CA ILE A 86 -6.09 -1.61 11.05
C ILE A 86 -6.79 -0.46 11.75
N TYR A 87 -7.08 0.60 11.00
CA TYR A 87 -7.94 1.70 11.44
C TYR A 87 -9.03 1.91 10.40
N HIS A 88 -10.14 2.50 10.82
CA HIS A 88 -11.25 2.71 9.90
C HIS A 88 -12.02 4.00 10.15
N SER A 89 -12.62 4.52 9.08
CA SER A 89 -13.57 5.61 9.15
C SER A 89 -14.69 5.46 8.12
N ARG A 90 -15.81 6.16 8.35
CA ARG A 90 -16.86 6.30 7.33
C ARG A 90 -16.51 7.39 6.32
N ASP A 91 -15.72 8.36 6.72
CA ASP A 91 -15.28 9.51 5.92
C ASP A 91 -13.76 9.46 5.73
N LEU A 92 -13.29 9.80 4.53
CA LEU A 92 -11.86 9.79 4.21
C LEU A 92 -11.12 10.91 4.97
N GLU A 93 -11.73 12.09 5.04
CA GLU A 93 -11.08 13.31 5.55
C GLU A 93 -11.33 13.52 7.06
N SER A 94 -11.93 12.54 7.75
CA SER A 94 -12.07 12.60 9.21
C SER A 94 -10.71 12.46 9.89
N GLU A 95 -10.51 13.20 10.98
CA GLU A 95 -9.38 13.01 11.87
C GLU A 95 -9.63 11.90 12.89
N GLY A 96 -8.58 11.21 13.34
CA GLY A 96 -8.66 10.26 14.44
C GLY A 96 -9.53 9.04 14.11
N TRP A 97 -9.13 8.30 13.07
CA TRP A 97 -9.80 7.09 12.64
C TRP A 97 -9.85 6.07 13.78
N THR A 98 -10.98 5.35 13.84
CA THR A 98 -11.21 4.41 14.93
C THR A 98 -10.29 3.19 14.76
N PRO A 99 -9.55 2.77 15.80
CA PRO A 99 -8.79 1.53 15.74
C PRO A 99 -9.73 0.34 15.60
N HIS A 100 -9.33 -0.64 14.79
CA HIS A 100 -10.02 -1.92 14.74
C HIS A 100 -9.99 -2.58 16.14
N LYS A 101 -11.12 -3.15 16.58
CA LYS A 101 -11.24 -3.66 17.97
C LYS A 101 -10.26 -4.77 18.32
N ALA A 102 -9.81 -5.51 17.31
CA ALA A 102 -8.85 -6.59 17.47
C ALA A 102 -7.40 -6.17 17.17
N ASN A 103 -7.07 -4.87 17.11
CA ASN A 103 -5.68 -4.44 16.89
C ASN A 103 -4.75 -4.91 18.01
N PRO A 104 -3.52 -5.38 17.69
CA PRO A 104 -3.04 -5.79 16.36
C PRO A 104 -3.83 -6.99 15.82
N VAL A 105 -4.33 -6.90 14.57
CA VAL A 105 -5.21 -7.94 14.01
C VAL A 105 -4.47 -9.22 13.59
N VAL A 106 -3.18 -9.08 13.34
CA VAL A 106 -2.22 -10.17 13.15
C VAL A 106 -0.98 -9.79 13.94
N THR A 107 -0.35 -10.77 14.59
CA THR A 107 0.87 -10.56 15.39
C THR A 107 1.98 -11.48 14.92
N ASP A 108 3.22 -11.01 15.07
CA ASP A 108 4.45 -11.78 14.84
C ASP A 108 4.54 -12.45 13.44
N ARG A 109 4.04 -11.78 12.41
CA ARG A 109 4.08 -12.26 11.03
C ARG A 109 5.12 -11.51 10.21
N LEU A 110 6.41 -11.77 10.47
CA LEU A 110 7.53 -11.16 9.74
C LEU A 110 7.45 -11.35 8.21
N SER A 111 6.85 -12.45 7.75
CA SER A 111 6.66 -12.70 6.31
C SER A 111 5.59 -11.85 5.65
N ALA A 112 4.69 -11.23 6.43
CA ALA A 112 3.56 -10.48 5.88
C ALA A 112 2.93 -9.49 6.91
N GLY A 113 3.78 -8.72 7.60
CA GLY A 113 3.35 -7.72 8.58
C GLY A 113 3.28 -6.32 7.98
N ARG A 114 4.22 -6.00 7.09
CA ARG A 114 4.39 -4.69 6.45
C ARG A 114 3.83 -4.66 5.04
N GLN A 115 3.17 -3.58 4.67
CA GLN A 115 2.46 -3.44 3.39
C GLN A 115 3.44 -3.36 2.21
N GLY A 116 3.13 -4.06 1.14
CA GLY A 116 3.98 -4.22 -0.04
C GLY A 116 3.40 -3.60 -1.32
N GLY A 117 2.47 -2.66 -1.20
CA GLY A 117 1.97 -1.87 -2.32
C GLY A 117 0.47 -1.64 -2.32
N ARG A 118 -0.08 -1.23 -3.47
CA ARG A 118 -1.48 -0.82 -3.59
C ARG A 118 -2.42 -2.05 -3.55
N PRO A 119 -3.43 -2.10 -2.67
CA PRO A 119 -4.43 -3.16 -2.68
C PRO A 119 -5.24 -3.22 -3.96
N ILE A 120 -5.73 -4.41 -4.30
CA ILE A 120 -6.75 -4.58 -5.32
C ILE A 120 -8.08 -4.90 -4.64
N CYS A 121 -9.11 -4.11 -4.97
CA CYS A 121 -10.50 -4.46 -4.70
C CYS A 121 -11.14 -4.89 -6.03
N SER A 122 -11.78 -6.05 -6.05
CA SER A 122 -12.43 -6.63 -7.22
C SER A 122 -13.78 -7.23 -6.81
N GLY A 123 -14.86 -6.47 -7.01
CA GLY A 123 -16.17 -6.83 -6.47
C GLY A 123 -16.13 -6.83 -4.94
N ASP A 124 -16.43 -7.97 -4.35
CA ASP A 124 -16.40 -8.24 -2.91
C ASP A 124 -15.07 -8.86 -2.44
N ARG A 125 -14.04 -8.90 -3.31
CA ARG A 125 -12.73 -9.48 -2.97
C ARG A 125 -11.70 -8.39 -2.77
N LEU A 126 -10.96 -8.47 -1.66
CA LEU A 126 -9.89 -7.55 -1.32
C LEU A 126 -8.57 -8.33 -1.25
N PHE A 127 -7.58 -7.87 -1.99
CA PHE A 127 -6.22 -8.41 -1.98
C PHE A 127 -5.25 -7.37 -1.45
N LEU A 128 -4.43 -7.78 -0.49
CA LEU A 128 -3.36 -7.00 0.10
C LEU A 128 -2.02 -7.61 -0.29
N TYR A 129 -1.03 -6.75 -0.44
CA TYR A 129 0.35 -7.12 -0.70
C TYR A 129 1.16 -6.83 0.55
N PHE A 130 2.09 -7.72 0.89
CA PHE A 130 2.96 -7.56 2.04
C PHE A 130 4.41 -7.88 1.67
N GLN A 131 5.33 -7.17 2.32
CA GLN A 131 6.76 -7.45 2.27
C GLN A 131 7.07 -8.68 3.14
N ASP A 132 7.84 -9.61 2.60
CA ASP A 132 8.49 -10.64 3.39
C ASP A 132 9.76 -10.05 4.03
N SER A 133 9.86 -10.13 5.35
CA SER A 133 11.01 -9.65 6.12
C SER A 133 11.60 -10.71 7.04
N VAL A 134 11.44 -12.00 6.69
CA VAL A 134 11.96 -13.11 7.52
C VAL A 134 13.47 -13.20 7.48
N GLU A 135 14.08 -13.23 6.29
CA GLU A 135 15.54 -13.35 6.13
C GLU A 135 16.18 -11.96 6.04
N ASN A 136 15.74 -11.13 5.10
CA ASN A 136 16.14 -9.73 5.02
C ASN A 136 14.93 -8.82 4.78
N TYR A 137 15.15 -7.51 4.94
CA TYR A 137 14.12 -6.51 4.69
C TYR A 137 13.64 -6.57 3.22
N GLY A 138 12.37 -6.89 3.00
CA GLY A 138 11.74 -6.72 1.68
C GLY A 138 12.22 -7.71 0.61
N ASP A 139 12.49 -8.97 0.97
CA ASP A 139 12.99 -9.98 0.02
C ASP A 139 12.04 -10.21 -1.15
N ARG A 140 10.73 -10.23 -0.88
CA ARG A 140 9.67 -10.56 -1.84
C ARG A 140 8.33 -9.97 -1.44
N ILE A 141 7.39 -9.93 -2.40
CA ILE A 141 5.99 -9.59 -2.17
C ILE A 141 5.14 -10.84 -2.05
N ARG A 142 4.40 -10.93 -0.95
CA ARG A 142 3.34 -11.91 -0.74
C ARG A 142 1.97 -11.32 -0.96
N CYS A 143 1.05 -12.14 -1.47
CA CYS A 143 -0.33 -11.72 -1.76
C CYS A 143 -1.30 -12.45 -0.82
N TYR A 144 -2.16 -11.69 -0.16
CA TYR A 144 -3.18 -12.21 0.75
C TYR A 144 -4.57 -11.74 0.32
N GLU A 145 -5.54 -12.65 0.35
CA GLU A 145 -6.96 -12.32 0.23
C GLU A 145 -7.52 -12.07 1.63
N VAL A 146 -8.15 -10.91 1.82
CA VAL A 146 -8.91 -10.60 3.04
C VAL A 146 -10.26 -11.30 2.95
N THR A 147 -10.46 -12.30 3.79
CA THR A 147 -11.63 -13.17 3.81
C THR A 147 -12.73 -12.68 4.74
N ASP A 148 -12.37 -11.91 5.77
CA ASP A 148 -13.30 -11.22 6.66
C ASP A 148 -12.71 -9.87 7.08
N LEU A 149 -13.53 -8.82 7.02
CA LEU A 149 -13.16 -7.47 7.43
C LEU A 149 -14.38 -6.69 7.90
N SER A 150 -14.46 -6.49 9.21
CA SER A 150 -15.46 -5.65 9.87
C SER A 150 -14.78 -4.75 10.89
N PRO A 151 -15.47 -3.81 11.56
CA PRO A 151 -14.88 -3.03 12.66
C PRO A 151 -14.30 -3.87 13.82
N SER A 152 -14.60 -5.17 13.87
CA SER A 152 -14.24 -6.05 14.98
C SER A 152 -13.71 -7.42 14.58
N THR A 153 -13.66 -7.75 13.29
CA THR A 153 -13.19 -9.03 12.79
C THR A 153 -12.25 -8.81 11.61
N TYR A 154 -11.19 -9.60 11.58
CA TYR A 154 -10.22 -9.64 10.48
C TYR A 154 -9.75 -11.07 10.29
N ASN A 155 -9.77 -11.54 9.05
CA ASN A 155 -9.08 -12.77 8.67
C ASN A 155 -8.57 -12.65 7.24
N ASP A 156 -7.33 -13.05 7.01
CA ASP A 156 -6.74 -13.15 5.69
C ASP A 156 -6.19 -14.55 5.42
N ARG A 157 -5.91 -14.82 4.15
CA ARG A 157 -5.29 -16.06 3.71
C ARG A 157 -4.32 -15.77 2.59
N GLU A 158 -3.12 -16.32 2.67
CA GLU A 158 -2.14 -16.23 1.60
C GLU A 158 -2.65 -16.91 0.32
N MET A 159 -2.47 -16.25 -0.81
CA MET A 159 -2.90 -16.75 -2.10
C MET A 159 -1.96 -17.86 -2.59
N PRO A 160 -2.47 -18.92 -3.26
CA PRO A 160 -1.61 -19.97 -3.83
C PRO A 160 -0.59 -19.49 -4.87
N THR A 161 -0.79 -18.30 -5.42
CA THR A 161 0.14 -17.63 -6.36
C THR A 161 1.21 -16.80 -5.65
N SER A 162 1.29 -16.85 -4.31
CA SER A 162 2.30 -16.17 -3.50
C SER A 162 3.58 -17.03 -3.38
N PRO A 163 4.79 -16.44 -3.34
CA PRO A 163 5.07 -15.01 -3.50
C PRO A 163 4.73 -14.54 -4.92
N LEU A 164 4.13 -13.37 -5.01
CA LEU A 164 3.67 -12.79 -6.28
C LEU A 164 4.83 -12.17 -7.08
N LEU A 165 5.80 -11.60 -6.36
CA LEU A 165 6.96 -10.94 -6.91
C LEU A 165 8.14 -11.27 -6.01
N HIS A 166 9.27 -11.63 -6.61
CA HIS A 166 10.52 -11.96 -5.94
C HIS A 166 11.66 -11.63 -6.89
N GLU A 167 12.89 -11.73 -6.41
CA GLU A 167 14.09 -11.44 -7.18
C GLU A 167 14.13 -12.20 -8.52
N PHE A 168 14.61 -11.53 -9.57
CA PHE A 168 14.79 -12.15 -10.88
C PHE A 168 15.92 -11.50 -11.69
N GLY A 169 16.52 -12.31 -12.55
CA GLY A 169 17.65 -11.90 -13.37
C GLY A 169 18.90 -11.60 -12.54
N ASP A 170 19.87 -10.93 -13.16
CA ASP A 170 21.17 -10.52 -12.60
C ASP A 170 21.34 -8.99 -12.57
N GLY A 171 20.23 -8.27 -12.77
CA GLY A 171 20.17 -6.81 -12.93
C GLY A 171 19.62 -6.09 -11.70
N TRP A 172 18.83 -5.04 -11.94
CA TRP A 172 18.28 -4.14 -10.91
C TRP A 172 17.28 -4.80 -9.94
N ALA A 173 16.79 -6.01 -10.25
CA ALA A 173 15.84 -6.78 -9.45
C ALA A 173 16.47 -8.09 -8.91
N GLY A 174 17.80 -8.17 -8.86
CA GLY A 174 18.54 -9.40 -8.59
C GLY A 174 18.54 -9.87 -7.14
N ASP A 175 18.31 -8.97 -6.17
CA ASP A 175 18.47 -9.31 -4.74
C ASP A 175 17.15 -9.26 -3.95
N GLY A 176 16.18 -8.41 -4.34
CA GLY A 176 14.90 -8.33 -3.64
C GLY A 176 13.90 -7.39 -4.33
N MET A 177 12.62 -7.56 -3.99
CA MET A 177 11.51 -6.75 -4.50
C MET A 177 10.44 -6.55 -3.41
N HIS A 178 10.15 -5.29 -3.06
CA HIS A 178 9.41 -4.92 -1.85
C HIS A 178 8.22 -3.98 -2.08
N THR A 179 7.95 -3.55 -3.31
CA THR A 179 6.72 -2.83 -3.69
C THR A 179 6.09 -3.39 -4.97
N PHE A 180 4.76 -3.51 -4.95
CA PHE A 180 3.92 -3.88 -6.08
C PHE A 180 2.70 -2.96 -6.19
N ASP A 181 2.68 -2.06 -7.18
CA ASP A 181 1.55 -1.17 -7.48
C ASP A 181 0.89 -1.55 -8.84
N PRO A 182 -0.16 -2.40 -8.82
CA PRO A 182 -0.82 -2.90 -10.04
C PRO A 182 -1.94 -1.98 -10.55
N TRP A 183 -1.91 -1.67 -11.84
CA TRP A 183 -2.89 -0.86 -12.56
C TRP A 183 -3.57 -1.66 -13.66
N TRP A 184 -4.89 -1.85 -13.57
CA TRP A 184 -5.66 -2.53 -14.60
C TRP A 184 -5.77 -1.66 -15.85
N LEU A 185 -5.29 -2.17 -16.99
CA LEU A 185 -5.35 -1.47 -18.27
C LEU A 185 -6.62 -1.76 -19.07
N GLY A 186 -7.45 -2.68 -18.60
CA GLY A 186 -8.68 -3.08 -19.25
C GLY A 186 -8.62 -4.47 -19.90
N PRO A 187 -9.79 -4.97 -20.35
CA PRO A 187 -9.89 -6.26 -21.02
C PRO A 187 -8.93 -6.36 -22.21
N GLY A 188 -8.24 -7.50 -22.33
CA GLY A 188 -7.27 -7.76 -23.40
C GLY A 188 -5.92 -7.07 -23.25
N LYS A 189 -5.79 -6.04 -22.40
CA LYS A 189 -4.52 -5.36 -22.12
C LYS A 189 -3.84 -5.86 -20.84
N GLY A 190 -4.62 -6.34 -19.87
CA GLY A 190 -4.08 -6.90 -18.65
C GLY A 190 -3.72 -5.83 -17.61
N TRP A 191 -2.65 -6.08 -16.86
CA TRP A 191 -2.17 -5.20 -15.81
C TRP A 191 -0.82 -4.60 -16.16
N ARG A 192 -0.60 -3.36 -15.71
CA ARG A 192 0.71 -2.74 -15.62
C ARG A 192 1.06 -2.55 -14.17
N CYS A 193 2.20 -3.06 -13.75
CA CYS A 193 2.63 -2.99 -12.38
C CYS A 193 3.90 -2.14 -12.29
N ALA A 194 3.85 -1.08 -11.48
CA ALA A 194 5.07 -0.44 -11.02
C ALA A 194 5.60 -1.25 -9.84
N VAL A 195 6.88 -1.61 -9.91
CA VAL A 195 7.57 -2.40 -8.89
C VAL A 195 8.89 -1.75 -8.56
N ASP A 196 9.44 -2.04 -7.40
CA ASP A 196 10.85 -1.75 -7.13
C ASP A 196 11.71 -3.00 -7.28
N GLY A 197 13.02 -2.79 -7.24
CA GLY A 197 14.01 -3.84 -7.11
C GLY A 197 15.23 -3.27 -6.41
N VAL A 198 15.91 -4.12 -5.67
CA VAL A 198 17.20 -3.81 -5.07
C VAL A 198 18.29 -4.66 -5.71
N ARG A 199 19.44 -4.03 -5.87
CA ARG A 199 20.71 -4.67 -6.19
C ARG A 199 21.75 -4.20 -5.19
N GLU A 200 22.62 -5.12 -4.81
CA GLU A 200 23.64 -4.98 -3.78
C GLU A 200 23.04 -4.61 -2.41
N GLN A 201 21.95 -5.31 -2.05
CA GLN A 201 21.38 -5.24 -0.71
C GLN A 201 22.48 -5.59 0.29
N HIS A 202 22.75 -4.72 1.27
CA HIS A 202 23.87 -4.79 2.23
C HIS A 202 25.23 -4.23 1.76
N SER A 203 25.27 -3.46 0.67
CA SER A 203 26.43 -2.64 0.32
C SER A 203 26.42 -1.28 1.03
N VAL A 204 27.45 -0.45 0.80
CA VAL A 204 27.57 0.87 1.45
C VAL A 204 26.44 1.82 1.01
N GLU A 205 25.83 1.58 -0.14
CA GLU A 205 24.67 2.30 -0.66
C GLU A 205 23.72 1.32 -1.36
N ASP A 206 22.64 0.89 -0.70
CA ASP A 206 21.60 0.07 -1.35
C ASP A 206 21.06 0.80 -2.60
N LEU A 207 21.09 0.14 -3.75
CA LEU A 207 20.61 0.72 -5.02
C LEU A 207 19.17 0.27 -5.29
N PHE A 208 18.22 1.14 -4.93
CA PHE A 208 16.80 0.96 -5.26
C PHE A 208 16.49 1.45 -6.68
N THR A 209 15.81 0.60 -7.46
CA THR A 209 15.36 0.90 -8.83
C THR A 209 13.87 0.69 -8.96
N ILE A 210 13.20 1.47 -9.82
CA ILE A 210 11.79 1.27 -10.18
C ILE A 210 11.73 0.61 -11.57
N GLY A 211 10.97 -0.48 -11.67
CA GLY A 211 10.65 -1.16 -12.91
C GLY A 211 9.16 -1.12 -13.24
N ILE A 212 8.84 -1.41 -14.49
CA ILE A 212 7.47 -1.62 -14.98
C ILE A 212 7.37 -3.04 -15.51
N VAL A 213 6.41 -3.81 -15.00
CA VAL A 213 6.10 -5.18 -15.44
C VAL A 213 4.67 -5.22 -15.97
N ASP A 214 4.49 -5.66 -17.21
CA ASP A 214 3.16 -5.85 -17.81
C ASP A 214 2.74 -7.32 -17.66
N LEU A 215 1.58 -7.58 -17.03
CA LEU A 215 1.00 -8.90 -16.86
C LEU A 215 -0.18 -9.08 -17.83
N PRO A 216 -0.22 -10.15 -18.63
CA PRO A 216 -1.27 -10.34 -19.63
C PRO A 216 -2.66 -10.50 -18.98
N ALA A 217 -3.70 -10.13 -19.72
CA ALA A 217 -5.06 -10.49 -19.32
C ALA A 217 -5.22 -12.02 -19.45
N HIS A 218 -5.29 -12.74 -18.33
CA HIS A 218 -5.74 -14.12 -18.38
C HIS A 218 -7.20 -14.15 -18.86
N SER A 219 -7.51 -15.07 -19.77
CA SER A 219 -8.88 -15.33 -20.23
C SER A 219 -9.70 -15.94 -19.10
N SER A 220 -10.17 -15.10 -18.18
CA SER A 220 -11.03 -15.47 -17.06
C SER A 220 -12.05 -14.36 -16.89
N SER A 221 -13.33 -14.73 -16.90
CA SER A 221 -14.51 -13.87 -16.93
C SER A 221 -14.77 -13.05 -15.66
N ALA A 222 -13.85 -13.05 -14.70
CA ALA A 222 -13.96 -12.26 -13.48
C ALA A 222 -13.36 -10.87 -13.70
N GLN A 223 -14.22 -9.86 -13.82
CA GLN A 223 -13.81 -8.47 -13.93
C GLN A 223 -13.34 -7.95 -12.56
N PRO A 224 -12.08 -7.47 -12.44
CA PRO A 224 -11.71 -6.64 -11.33
C PRO A 224 -12.39 -5.28 -11.46
N SER A 225 -13.28 -4.95 -10.50
CA SER A 225 -13.80 -3.60 -10.36
C SER A 225 -12.67 -2.69 -9.88
N THR A 226 -11.92 -2.10 -10.79
CA THR A 226 -11.00 -0.99 -10.47
C THR A 226 -11.73 0.33 -10.21
N SER A 227 -13.04 0.26 -9.95
CA SER A 227 -13.83 1.34 -9.38
C SER A 227 -14.03 1.09 -7.88
N THR A 228 -13.59 1.96 -6.97
CA THR A 228 -13.94 3.39 -6.90
C THR A 228 -13.14 4.35 -7.78
N LEU A 229 -13.51 4.39 -9.05
CA LEU A 229 -13.65 5.59 -9.85
C LEU A 229 -15.17 5.77 -9.87
N PRO A 230 -15.73 6.82 -9.26
CA PRO A 230 -17.16 7.09 -9.37
C PRO A 230 -17.51 7.25 -10.85
N GLU A 231 -18.70 6.77 -11.20
CA GLU A 231 -19.32 6.97 -12.50
C GLU A 231 -19.18 8.44 -12.95
N GLY A 232 -18.75 8.62 -14.20
CA GLY A 232 -18.71 9.92 -14.89
C GLY A 232 -17.32 10.52 -15.02
N VAL A 233 -16.54 10.04 -16.00
CA VAL A 233 -15.50 10.82 -16.71
C VAL A 233 -15.43 10.30 -18.15
N GLU A 234 -15.89 11.13 -19.10
CA GLU A 234 -15.28 11.20 -20.44
C GLU A 234 -13.86 11.79 -20.32
#